data_AF-A0A1G1HJG9-F1
#
_entry.id   AF-A0A1G1HJG9-F1
#
_cell.length_a   1.000
_cell.length_b   1.000
_cell.length_c   1.000
_cell.angle_alpha   90.00
_cell.angle_beta   90.00
_cell.angle_gamma   90.00
#
_symmetry.space_group_name_H-M   'P 1'
#
loop_
_entity.id
_entity.type
_entity.pdbx_description
1 polymer ?
#
loop_
_entity_poly.entity_id
_entity_poly.type
_entity_poly.pdbx_seq_one_letter_code
_entity_poly.pdbx_strand_id
1 'polypeptide(L)'
;MEMTEIVRRVYKQSAFTLGPLAIISALIFPREWERLSLSILIGGILALANLMGLAWGIGGLVGSAAQVSGKLVFFSFIRLFILFVILIILMWLKVINIAGIFVGITAVLIVLLKEGFKAAKEA
;
A
#
# COMPACT_ATOMS: atom_id res chain seq x y z
N MET A 1 -9.05 -8.69 18.50
CA MET A 1 -8.98 -7.46 17.69
C MET A 1 -9.24 -7.85 16.24
N GLU A 2 -10.30 -7.36 15.61
CA GLU A 2 -10.63 -7.81 14.25
C GLU A 2 -9.64 -7.27 13.22
N MET A 3 -9.30 -8.08 12.21
CA MET A 3 -8.31 -7.70 11.17
C MET A 3 -8.69 -6.40 10.43
N THR A 4 -9.98 -6.10 10.37
CA THR A 4 -10.57 -4.85 9.86
C THR A 4 -10.17 -3.62 10.67
N GLU A 5 -9.98 -3.74 11.99
CA GLU A 5 -9.57 -2.62 12.86
C GLU A 5 -8.11 -2.21 12.62
N ILE A 6 -7.20 -3.18 12.46
CA ILE A 6 -5.79 -2.92 12.16
C ILE A 6 -5.68 -2.20 10.81
N VAL A 7 -6.37 -2.70 9.79
CA VAL A 7 -6.39 -2.09 8.45
C VAL A 7 -6.94 -0.67 8.48
N ARG A 8 -8.02 -0.42 9.24
CA ARG A 8 -8.58 0.92 9.41
C ARG A 8 -7.60 1.89 10.05
N ARG A 9 -6.83 1.46 11.06
CA ARG A 9 -5.79 2.28 11.69
C ARG A 9 -4.64 2.58 10.73
N VAL A 10 -4.19 1.59 9.97
CA VAL A 10 -3.15 1.77 8.94
C VAL A 10 -3.59 2.77 7.88
N TYR A 11 -4.84 2.68 7.38
CA TYR A 11 -5.39 3.66 6.44
C TYR A 11 -5.38 5.08 7.01
N LYS A 12 -5.83 5.27 8.26
CA LYS A 12 -5.87 6.59 8.91
C LYS A 12 -4.47 7.16 9.12
N GLN A 13 -3.53 6.36 9.63
CA GLN A 13 -2.16 6.82 9.86
C GLN A 13 -1.37 7.03 8.56
N SER A 14 -1.63 6.22 7.54
CA SER A 14 -1.01 6.37 6.21
C SER A 14 -1.45 7.66 5.54
N ALA A 15 -2.73 8.06 5.65
CA ALA A 15 -3.18 9.37 5.15
C ALA A 15 -2.44 10.53 5.83
N PHE A 16 -2.21 10.42 7.15
CA PHE A 16 -1.46 11.40 7.94
C PHE A 16 0.05 11.39 7.70
N THR A 17 0.62 10.32 7.14
CA THR A 17 2.05 10.24 6.81
C THR A 17 2.32 10.59 5.34
N LEU A 18 1.51 10.07 4.41
CA LEU A 18 1.64 10.32 2.98
C LEU A 18 1.42 11.79 2.62
N GLY A 19 0.46 12.47 3.25
CA GLY A 19 0.19 13.89 3.00
C GLY A 19 1.41 14.78 3.27
N PRO A 20 1.94 14.80 4.51
CA PRO A 20 3.15 15.56 4.83
C PRO A 20 4.36 15.12 4.02
N LEU A 21 4.54 13.83 3.77
CA LEU A 21 5.68 13.32 2.99
C LEU A 21 5.65 13.83 1.54
N ALA A 22 4.47 13.85 0.92
CA ALA A 22 4.28 14.40 -0.42
C ALA A 22 4.51 15.92 -0.46
N ILE A 23 4.08 16.66 0.57
CA ILE A 23 4.29 18.11 0.70
C ILE A 23 5.79 18.42 0.89
N ILE A 24 6.47 17.72 1.80
CA ILE A 24 7.91 17.89 2.05
C ILE A 24 8.72 17.58 0.78
N SER A 25 8.35 16.51 0.08
CA SER A 25 8.98 16.14 -1.20
C SER A 25 8.82 17.24 -2.26
N ALA A 26 7.68 17.94 -2.29
CA ALA A 26 7.44 19.04 -3.22
C ALA A 26 8.28 20.28 -2.89
N LEU A 27 8.54 20.53 -1.60
CA LEU A 27 9.32 21.69 -1.14
C LEU A 27 10.84 21.50 -1.29
N ILE A 28 11.35 20.28 -1.10
CA ILE A 28 12.80 19.99 -1.16
C ILE A 28 13.29 19.78 -2.61
N PHE A 29 12.45 19.22 -3.48
CA PHE A 29 12.81 18.92 -4.88
C PHE A 29 11.94 19.70 -5.89
N PRO A 30 12.06 21.05 -5.94
CA PRO A 30 11.16 21.91 -6.72
C PRO A 30 11.23 21.67 -8.24
N ARG A 31 12.32 21.08 -8.77
CA ARG A 31 12.48 20.84 -10.21
C ARG A 31 11.73 19.60 -10.72
N GLU A 32 11.41 18.64 -9.84
CA GLU A 32 10.67 17.40 -10.15
C GLU A 32 9.41 17.22 -9.30
N TRP A 33 8.98 18.30 -8.63
CA TRP A 33 7.96 18.29 -7.57
C TRP A 33 6.66 17.59 -7.96
N GLU A 34 6.13 17.86 -9.15
CA GLU A 34 4.89 17.24 -9.64
C GLU A 34 5.04 15.72 -9.74
N ARG A 35 6.09 15.24 -10.40
CA ARG A 35 6.26 13.80 -10.64
C ARG A 35 6.59 13.06 -9.36
N LEU A 36 7.47 13.60 -8.52
CA LEU A 36 7.93 12.93 -7.31
C LEU A 36 6.83 12.84 -6.25
N SER A 37 6.14 13.95 -5.96
CA SER A 37 5.06 13.97 -4.96
C SER A 37 3.85 13.16 -5.42
N LEU A 38 3.45 13.25 -6.69
CA LEU A 38 2.39 12.40 -7.24
C LEU A 38 2.77 10.92 -7.17
N SER A 39 4.02 10.58 -7.42
CA SER A 39 4.51 9.20 -7.34
C SER A 39 4.47 8.64 -5.92
N ILE A 40 4.81 9.44 -4.91
CA ILE A 40 4.69 9.05 -3.49
C ILE A 40 3.23 8.77 -3.15
N LEU A 41 2.31 9.65 -3.58
CA LEU A 41 0.88 9.45 -3.34
C LEU A 41 0.35 8.20 -4.05
N ILE A 42 0.68 8.01 -5.33
CA ILE A 42 0.27 6.85 -6.12
C ILE A 42 0.82 5.56 -5.50
N GLY A 43 2.10 5.53 -5.13
CA GLY A 43 2.71 4.37 -4.47
C GLY A 43 2.03 4.05 -3.14
N GLY A 44 1.73 5.07 -2.33
CA GLY A 44 1.00 4.90 -1.07
C GLY A 44 -0.43 4.39 -1.27
N ILE A 45 -1.17 4.93 -2.25
CA ILE A 45 -2.53 4.47 -2.58
C ILE A 45 -2.50 3.02 -3.07
N LEU A 46 -1.55 2.65 -3.93
CA LEU A 46 -1.39 1.27 -4.41
C LEU A 46 -1.10 0.31 -3.26
N ALA A 47 -0.24 0.68 -2.31
CA ALA A 47 0.05 -0.12 -1.13
C ALA A 47 -1.19 -0.29 -0.23
N LEU A 48 -1.96 0.78 -0.01
CA LEU A 48 -3.20 0.72 0.77
C LEU A 48 -4.27 -0.14 0.09
N ALA A 49 -4.47 0.01 -1.22
CA ALA A 49 -5.38 -0.81 -1.99
C ALA A 49 -4.98 -2.30 -1.94
N ASN A 50 -3.67 -2.57 -2.02
CA ASN A 50 -3.13 -3.91 -1.87
C ASN A 50 -3.45 -4.50 -0.48
N LEU A 51 -3.27 -3.71 0.60
CA LEU A 51 -3.59 -4.11 1.96
C LEU A 51 -5.09 -4.42 2.14
N MET A 52 -5.98 -3.59 1.60
CA MET A 52 -7.43 -3.82 1.68
C MET A 52 -7.84 -5.10 0.94
N GLY A 53 -7.28 -5.33 -0.25
CA GLY A 53 -7.48 -6.60 -0.96
C GLY A 53 -6.97 -7.81 -0.19
N LEU A 54 -5.99 -7.65 0.72
CA LEU A 54 -5.47 -8.75 1.54
C LEU A 54 -6.47 -9.01 2.66
N ALA A 55 -6.93 -7.93 3.31
CA ALA A 55 -7.93 -7.98 4.36
C ALA A 55 -9.21 -8.70 3.91
N TRP A 56 -9.76 -8.32 2.75
CA TRP A 56 -10.94 -8.95 2.17
C TRP A 56 -10.68 -10.37 1.68
N GLY A 57 -9.53 -10.60 1.03
CA GLY A 57 -9.14 -11.91 0.53
C GLY A 57 -9.01 -12.94 1.65
N ILE A 58 -8.40 -12.56 2.77
CA ILE A 58 -8.26 -13.44 3.94
C ILE A 58 -9.61 -13.56 4.66
N GLY A 59 -10.34 -12.47 4.91
CA GLY A 59 -11.64 -12.49 5.57
C GLY A 59 -12.68 -13.36 4.87
N GLY A 60 -12.67 -13.40 3.53
CA GLY A 60 -13.53 -14.29 2.74
C GLY A 60 -13.11 -15.77 2.73
N LEU A 61 -11.91 -16.10 3.21
CA LEU A 61 -11.36 -17.46 3.21
C LEU A 61 -11.26 -18.09 4.61
N VAL A 62 -11.43 -17.31 5.67
CA VAL A 62 -11.35 -17.76 7.08
C VAL A 62 -12.42 -18.80 7.46
N GLY A 63 -13.41 -19.08 6.60
CA GLY A 63 -14.40 -20.14 6.80
C GLY A 63 -14.09 -21.52 6.21
N SER A 64 -13.03 -21.70 5.40
CA SER A 64 -12.80 -22.97 4.68
C SER A 64 -11.38 -23.52 4.87
N ALA A 65 -11.08 -24.08 6.03
CA ALA A 65 -9.76 -24.48 6.52
C ALA A 65 -8.87 -25.36 5.58
N ALA A 66 -9.39 -25.94 4.51
CA ALA A 66 -8.64 -26.84 3.60
C ALA A 66 -8.37 -26.29 2.18
N GLN A 67 -9.08 -25.24 1.72
CA GLN A 67 -8.91 -24.65 0.37
C GLN A 67 -8.20 -23.28 0.38
N VAL A 68 -7.80 -22.80 1.56
CA VAL A 68 -7.32 -21.41 1.79
C VAL A 68 -6.05 -21.08 1.00
N SER A 69 -5.14 -22.04 0.78
CA SER A 69 -3.82 -21.72 0.23
C SER A 69 -3.84 -21.39 -1.27
N GLY A 70 -4.41 -22.26 -2.12
CA GLY A 70 -4.34 -22.10 -3.58
C GLY A 70 -5.08 -20.88 -4.12
N LYS A 71 -6.31 -20.63 -3.64
CA LYS A 71 -7.11 -19.47 -4.06
C LYS A 71 -6.49 -18.16 -3.57
N LEU A 72 -6.01 -18.10 -2.32
CA LEU A 72 -5.33 -16.92 -1.79
C LEU A 72 -4.07 -16.58 -2.58
N VAL A 73 -3.26 -17.58 -2.90
CA VAL A 73 -2.04 -17.42 -3.71
C VAL A 73 -2.39 -16.92 -5.11
N PHE A 74 -3.40 -17.50 -5.77
CA PHE A 74 -3.87 -17.05 -7.08
C PHE A 74 -4.37 -15.59 -7.08
N PHE A 75 -5.19 -15.21 -6.10
CA PHE A 75 -5.65 -13.82 -5.93
C PHE A 75 -4.49 -12.86 -5.60
N SER A 76 -3.45 -13.34 -4.93
CA SER A 76 -2.24 -12.56 -4.66
C SER A 76 -1.44 -12.32 -5.94
N PHE A 77 -1.32 -13.34 -6.80
CA PHE A 77 -0.67 -13.20 -8.11
C PHE A 77 -1.45 -12.29 -9.06
N ILE A 78 -2.78 -12.39 -9.15
CA ILE A 78 -3.60 -11.47 -9.97
C ILE A 78 -3.43 -10.03 -9.51
N ARG A 79 -3.47 -9.80 -8.20
CA ARG A 79 -3.28 -8.46 -7.64
C ARG A 79 -1.89 -7.91 -7.90
N LEU A 80 -0.86 -8.74 -7.77
CA LEU A 80 0.51 -8.37 -8.08
C LEU A 80 0.65 -8.04 -9.57
N PHE A 81 0.02 -8.84 -10.44
CA PHE A 81 -0.03 -8.59 -11.89
C PHE A 81 -0.72 -7.26 -12.23
N ILE A 82 -1.89 -6.99 -11.64
CA ILE A 82 -2.58 -5.70 -11.81
C ILE A 82 -1.69 -4.54 -11.34
N LEU A 83 -1.00 -4.69 -10.21
CA LEU A 83 -0.09 -3.68 -9.70
C LEU A 83 1.06 -3.43 -10.67
N PHE A 84 1.68 -4.48 -11.23
CA PHE A 84 2.70 -4.34 -12.27
C PHE A 84 2.17 -3.68 -13.55
N VAL A 85 0.96 -4.04 -14.01
CA VAL A 85 0.34 -3.41 -15.19
C VAL A 85 0.14 -1.92 -14.96
N ILE A 86 -0.39 -1.52 -13.79
CA ILE A 86 -0.56 -0.11 -13.43
C ILE A 86 0.79 0.62 -13.42
N LEU A 87 1.82 0.03 -12.82
CA LEU A 87 3.16 0.63 -12.78
C LEU A 87 3.77 0.78 -14.18
N ILE A 88 3.62 -0.23 -15.05
CA ILE A 88 4.12 -0.19 -16.44
C ILE A 88 3.40 0.91 -17.22
N ILE A 89 2.08 1.02 -17.13
CA ILE A 89 1.30 2.06 -17.81
C ILE A 89 1.75 3.45 -17.33
N LEU A 90 1.84 3.66 -16.03
CA LEU A 90 2.25 4.94 -15.47
C LEU A 90 3.69 5.30 -15.90
N MET A 91 4.60 4.32 -15.94
CA MET A 91 5.99 4.50 -16.36
C MET A 91 6.07 4.85 -17.84
N TRP A 92 5.27 4.19 -18.68
CA TRP A 92 5.22 4.46 -20.11
C TRP A 92 4.71 5.87 -20.41
N LEU A 93 3.72 6.35 -19.65
CA LEU A 93 3.22 7.72 -19.73
C LEU A 93 4.24 8.78 -19.23
N LYS A 94 5.36 8.36 -18.63
CA LYS A 94 6.41 9.22 -18.04
C LYS A 94 5.87 10.24 -17.01
N VAL A 95 4.72 9.96 -16.42
CA VAL A 95 4.05 10.82 -15.43
C VAL A 95 4.62 10.58 -14.02
N ILE A 96 5.25 9.43 -13.80
CA ILE A 96 5.72 9.00 -12.48
C ILE A 96 7.25 8.82 -12.40
N ASN A 97 7.78 9.05 -11.20
CA ASN A 97 9.11 8.70 -10.76
C ASN A 97 9.04 7.38 -9.97
N ILE A 98 9.75 6.36 -10.44
CA ILE A 98 9.77 5.02 -9.81
C ILE A 98 10.24 5.11 -8.36
N ALA A 99 11.27 5.91 -8.06
CA ALA A 99 11.77 6.07 -6.70
C ALA A 99 10.70 6.68 -5.78
N GLY A 100 9.91 7.65 -6.26
CA GLY A 100 8.79 8.21 -5.52
C GLY A 100 7.74 7.17 -5.16
N ILE A 101 7.40 6.27 -6.09
CA ILE A 101 6.46 5.16 -5.82
C ILE A 101 6.99 4.24 -4.73
N PHE A 102 8.26 3.86 -4.79
CA PHE A 102 8.88 3.02 -3.75
C PHE A 102 8.86 3.70 -2.38
N VAL A 103 9.10 5.01 -2.32
CA VAL A 103 8.98 5.80 -1.08
C VAL A 103 7.55 5.74 -0.53
N GLY A 104 6.54 5.96 -1.37
CA GLY A 104 5.13 5.86 -0.98
C GLY A 104 4.75 4.49 -0.44
N ILE A 105 5.16 3.42 -1.13
CA ILE A 105 4.93 2.03 -0.69
C ILE A 105 5.62 1.76 0.64
N THR A 106 6.88 2.18 0.79
CA THR A 106 7.68 1.95 2.00
C THR A 106 7.09 2.68 3.20
N ALA A 107 6.60 3.91 3.02
CA ALA A 107 5.95 4.66 4.09
C ALA A 107 4.72 3.91 4.65
N VAL A 108 3.87 3.38 3.77
CA VAL A 108 2.71 2.57 4.17
C VAL A 108 3.15 1.27 4.85
N LEU A 109 4.20 0.62 4.34
CA LEU A 109 4.77 -0.59 4.96
C LEU A 109 5.27 -0.32 6.39
N ILE A 110 5.94 0.80 6.64
CA ILE A 110 6.40 1.18 7.99
C ILE A 110 5.21 1.35 8.93
N VAL A 111 4.15 2.03 8.48
CA VAL A 111 2.92 2.20 9.28
C VAL A 111 2.26 0.84 9.56
N LEU A 112 2.18 -0.02 8.56
CA LEU A 112 1.65 -1.38 8.69
C LEU A 112 2.44 -2.19 9.72
N LEU A 113 3.77 -2.21 9.62
CA LEU A 113 4.64 -2.92 10.54
C LEU A 113 4.45 -2.40 11.96
N LYS A 114 4.46 -1.07 12.15
CA LYS A 114 4.28 -0.44 13.47
C LYS A 114 2.94 -0.86 14.11
N GLU A 115 1.85 -0.79 13.36
CA GLU A 115 0.52 -1.18 13.87
C GLU A 115 0.41 -2.70 14.08
N GLY A 116 1.04 -3.50 13.21
CA GLY A 116 1.10 -4.95 13.34
C GLY A 116 1.86 -5.40 14.59
N PHE A 117 3.04 -4.81 14.85
CA PHE A 117 3.82 -5.07 16.07
C PHE A 117 3.07 -4.65 17.33
N LYS A 118 2.39 -3.49 17.30
CA LYS A 118 1.58 -3.04 18.43
C LYS A 118 0.44 -4.02 18.73
N ALA A 119 -0.29 -4.44 17.71
CA ALA A 119 -1.37 -5.42 17.85
C ALA A 119 -0.87 -6.78 18.38
N ALA A 120 0.30 -7.23 17.92
CA ALA A 120 0.91 -8.48 18.40
C ALA A 120 1.36 -8.41 19.87
N LYS A 121 1.72 -7.22 20.37
CA LYS A 121 2.10 -7.01 21.77
C LYS A 121 0.89 -6.90 22.72
N GLU A 122 -0.26 -6.47 22.19
CA GLU A 122 -1.52 -6.28 22.94
C GLU A 122 -2.42 -7.53 22.94
N ALA A 123 -2.05 -8.58 22.20
CA ALA A 123 -2.73 -9.88 22.13
C ALA A 123 -2.11 -10.89 23.10
#